data_AF-A0A5J4F7B8-F1
#
_entry.id   AF-A0A5J4F7B8-F1
#
_cell.length_a   1.000
_cell.length_b   1.000
_cell.length_c   1.000
_cell.angle_alpha   90.00
_cell.angle_beta   90.00
_cell.angle_gamma   90.00
#
_symmetry.space_group_name_H-M   'P 1'
#
loop_
_entity.id
_entity.type
_entity.pdbx_description
1 polymer ?
#
loop_
_entity_poly.entity_id
_entity_poly.type
_entity_poly.pdbx_seq_one_letter_code
_entity_poly.pdbx_strand_id
1 'polypeptide(L)' 'MNDEIIAIYCLCEDILKAMNHQEDSQQQISDGEVMTTAIVAPLYCSGNFEKGRKAMSQPQ' A
#
# COMPACT_ATOMS: atom_id res chain seq x y z
N MET A 1 -12.84 -6.57 -3.33
CA MET A 1 -12.36 -5.29 -2.76
C MET A 1 -11.24 -5.55 -1.75
N ASN A 2 -11.50 -6.17 -0.60
CA ASN A 2 -10.44 -6.47 0.37
C ASN A 2 -9.36 -7.42 -0.20
N ASP A 3 -9.77 -8.51 -0.85
CA ASP A 3 -8.82 -9.44 -1.50
C ASP A 3 -7.98 -8.78 -2.61
N GLU A 4 -8.55 -7.80 -3.31
CA GLU A 4 -7.83 -7.04 -4.36
C GLU A 4 -6.79 -6.11 -3.73
N ILE A 5 -7.14 -5.43 -2.64
CA ILE A 5 -6.22 -4.57 -1.88
C ILE A 5 -5.08 -5.41 -1.29
N ILE A 6 -5.40 -6.59 -0.73
CA ILE A 6 -4.40 -7.53 -0.22
C ILE A 6 -3.49 -8.01 -1.36
N ALA A 7 -4.05 -8.37 -2.51
CA ALA A 7 -3.26 -8.80 -3.67
C ALA A 7 -2.33 -7.69 -4.17
N ILE A 8 -2.79 -6.43 -4.22
CA ILE A 8 -1.95 -5.27 -4.57
C ILE A 8 -0.84 -5.10 -3.54
N TYR A 9 -1.14 -5.21 -2.24
CA TYR A 9 -0.13 -5.10 -1.19
C TYR A 9 0.94 -6.19 -1.30
N CYS A 10 0.54 -7.45 -1.45
CA CYS A 10 1.49 -8.55 -1.65
C CYS A 10 2.36 -8.31 -2.91
N LEU A 11 1.76 -7.85 -4.00
CA LEU A 11 2.51 -7.52 -5.22
C LEU A 11 3.54 -6.41 -4.98
N CYS A 12 3.18 -5.35 -4.28
CA CYS A 12 4.10 -4.26 -3.94
C CYS A 12 5.26 -4.75 -3.06
N GLU A 13 4.96 -5.53 -2.02
CA GLU A 13 5.96 -6.13 -1.14
C GLU A 13 6.92 -7.06 -1.89
N ASP A 14 6.41 -7.90 -2.78
CA ASP A 14 7.23 -8.81 -3.58
C ASP A 14 8.14 -8.06 -4.56
N ILE A 15 7.66 -6.97 -5.16
CA ILE A 15 8.48 -6.10 -6.02
C ILE A 15 9.60 -5.46 -5.21
N LEU A 16 9.30 -4.89 -4.04
CA LEU A 16 10.30 -4.25 -3.17
C LEU A 16 11.37 -5.27 -2.72
N LYS A 17 10.94 -6.48 -2.35
CA LYS A 17 11.86 -7.59 -2.01
C LYS A 17 12.71 -8.01 -3.20
N ALA A 18 12.11 -8.16 -4.39
CA ALA A 18 12.84 -8.52 -5.60
C ALA A 18 13.87 -7.45 -6.01
N MET A 19 13.60 -6.18 -5.71
CA MET A 19 14.52 -5.07 -5.89
C MET A 19 15.59 -4.96 -4.80
N ASN A 20 15.54 -5.82 -3.77
CA ASN A 20 16.35 -5.74 -2.57
C ASN A 20 16.27 -4.36 -1.91
N HIS A 21 15.08 -3.75 -1.98
CA HIS A 21 14.81 -2.43 -1.41
C HIS A 21 15.03 -2.45 0.09
N GLN A 22 15.73 -1.44 0.60
CA GLN A 22 15.97 -1.27 2.03
C GLN A 22 15.08 -0.17 2.54
N GLU A 23 14.26 -0.55 3.51
CA GLU A 23 13.35 0.33 4.20
C GLU A 23 14.12 1.32 5.10
N ASP A 24 13.70 2.59 5.10
CA ASP A 24 14.23 3.60 6.02
C ASP A 24 13.79 3.30 7.46
N SER A 25 14.71 3.36 8.43
CA SER A 25 14.43 3.04 9.83
C SER A 25 13.53 4.04 10.57
N GLN A 26 13.33 5.23 10.00
CA GLN A 26 12.45 6.28 10.55
C GLN A 26 11.03 6.21 9.97
N GLN A 27 10.77 5.28 9.05
CA GLN A 27 9.43 5.15 8.47
C GLN A 27 8.42 4.67 9.51
N GLN A 28 7.20 5.21 9.42
CA GLN A 28 6.08 4.81 10.28
C GLN A 28 5.07 3.92 9.54
N ILE A 29 5.23 3.82 8.22
CA ILE A 29 4.38 3.10 7.28
C ILE A 29 5.33 2.43 6.28
N SER A 30 5.07 1.15 5.91
CA SER A 30 5.94 0.41 4.99
C SER A 30 5.91 1.01 3.58
N ASP A 31 6.99 0.88 2.83
CA ASP A 31 7.02 1.36 1.44
C ASP A 31 6.00 0.60 0.57
N GLY A 32 5.73 -0.67 0.90
CA GLY A 32 4.65 -1.45 0.29
C GLY A 32 3.26 -0.89 0.58
N GLU A 33 3.01 -0.42 1.80
CA GLU A 33 1.74 0.22 2.18
C GLU A 33 1.57 1.60 1.50
N VAL A 34 2.67 2.36 1.35
CA VAL A 34 2.68 3.61 0.57
C VAL A 34 2.33 3.35 -0.89
N MET A 35 2.98 2.38 -1.54
CA MET A 35 2.70 2.00 -2.93
C MET A 35 1.26 1.51 -3.10
N THR A 36 0.78 0.68 -2.19
CA THR A 36 -0.59 0.16 -2.23
C THR A 36 -1.60 1.30 -2.11
N THR A 37 -1.39 2.23 -1.17
CA THR A 37 -2.24 3.42 -1.02
C THR A 37 -2.28 4.25 -2.30
N ALA A 38 -1.14 4.42 -2.97
CA ALA A 38 -1.04 5.16 -4.22
C ALA A 38 -1.83 4.52 -5.37
N ILE A 39 -2.00 3.19 -5.36
CA ILE A 39 -2.77 2.43 -6.34
C ILE A 39 -4.26 2.38 -5.96
N VAL A 40 -4.58 2.12 -4.70
CA VAL A 40 -5.96 1.97 -4.19
C VAL A 40 -6.70 3.31 -4.21
N ALA A 41 -6.02 4.42 -3.94
CA ALA A 41 -6.64 5.74 -3.92
C ALA A 41 -7.34 6.12 -5.25
N PRO A 42 -6.69 6.06 -6.43
CA PRO A 42 -7.37 6.32 -7.70
C PRO A 42 -8.40 5.26 -8.07
N LEU A 43 -8.17 3.99 -7.75
CA LEU A 43 -9.08 2.91 -8.12
C LEU A 43 -10.41 2.94 -7.33
N TYR A 44 -10.35 3.24 -6.04
CA TYR A 44 -11.50 3.07 -5.13
C TYR A 44 -11.88 4.33 -4.35
N CYS A 45 -11.03 5.34 -4.32
CA CYS A 45 -11.25 6.57 -3.54
C CYS A 45 -11.25 7.84 -4.40
N SER A 46 -11.44 7.72 -5.72
CA SER A 46 -11.44 8.86 -6.66
C SER A 46 -10.16 9.71 -6.59
N GLY A 47 -9.03 9.08 -6.30
CA GLY A 47 -7.72 9.74 -6.14
C GLY A 47 -7.52 10.41 -4.77
N ASN A 48 -8.45 10.23 -3.83
CA ASN A 48 -8.29 10.76 -2.48
C ASN A 48 -7.36 9.86 -1.65
N PHE A 49 -6.08 10.24 -1.56
CA PHE A 49 -5.05 9.49 -0.84
C PHE A 49 -5.32 9.35 0.66
N GLU A 50 -5.96 10.33 1.30
CA GLU A 50 -6.34 10.19 2.72
C GLU A 50 -7.42 9.11 2.93
N LYS A 51 -8.38 8.99 2.00
CA LYS A 51 -9.35 7.90 2.04
C LYS A 51 -8.70 6.56 1.71
N GLY A 52 -7.79 6.52 0.74
CA GLY A 52 -7.02 5.31 0.40
C GLY A 52 -6.19 4.82 1.59
N ARG A 53 -5.46 5.73 2.25
CA ARG A 53 -4.67 5.42 3.45
C ARG A 53 -5.56 4.90 4.58
N LYS A 54 -6.72 5.52 4.81
CA LYS A 54 -7.68 5.04 5.81
C LYS A 54 -8.23 3.64 5.48
N ALA A 55 -8.34 3.29 4.21
CA ALA A 55 -8.73 1.94 3.80
C ALA A 55 -7.65 0.90 4.14
N MET A 56 -6.38 1.30 4.17
CA MET A 56 -5.23 0.47 4.60
C MET A 56 -5.10 0.39 6.13
N SER A 57 -5.40 1.47 6.85
CA SER A 57 -5.25 1.53 8.31
C SER A 57 -6.35 0.83 9.13
N GLN A 58 -7.38 0.26 8.47
CA GLN A 58 -8.38 -0.54 9.17
C GLN A 58 -7.87 -1.98 9.34
N PRO A 59 -7.87 -2.56 10.56
CA PRO A 59 -7.57 -3.97 10.73
C PRO A 59 -8.60 -4.78 9.94
N GLN A 60 -8.10 -5.63 9.03
CA GLN A 60 -8.93 -6.58 8.28
C GLN A 60 -9.25 -7.81 9.14
#